data_AF-A0A6G5R7Y8-F1
#
_entry.id   AF-A0A6G5R7Y8-F1
#
_cell.length_a   1.000
_cell.length_b   1.000
_cell.length_c   1.000
_cell.angle_alpha   90.00
_cell.angle_beta   90.00
_cell.angle_gamma   90.00
#
_symmetry.space_group_name_H-M   'P 1'
#
loop_
_entity.id
_entity.type
_entity.pdbx_description
1 polymer ?
#
loop_
_entity_poly.entity_id
_entity_poly.type
_entity_poly.pdbx_seq_one_letter_code
_entity_poly.pdbx_strand_id
1 'polypeptide(L)' 'MTFGYALHTCLGAPLALESRVVLEQLLKRFPELRLARGYRREPAPGLVMVRPPGSARHLL' A
#
# COMPACT_ATOMS: atom_id res chain seq x y z
N MET A 1 -4.08 1.40 -14.42
CA MET A 1 -3.01 0.53 -14.96
C MET A 1 -2.01 0.16 -13.86
N THR A 2 -2.44 -0.48 -12.77
CA THR A 2 -1.56 -0.78 -11.60
C THR A 2 -0.78 -2.08 -11.78
N PHE A 3 -1.32 -3.03 -12.54
CA PHE A 3 -0.76 -4.36 -12.76
C PHE A 3 -0.20 -4.52 -14.18
N GLY A 4 0.27 -3.44 -14.81
CA GLY A 4 0.72 -3.47 -16.20
C GLY A 4 -0.43 -3.63 -17.21
N TYR A 5 -0.08 -3.92 -18.46
CA TYR A 5 -1.02 -4.09 -19.58
C TYR A 5 -0.40 -4.96 -20.68
N ALA A 6 -1.24 -5.62 -21.48
CA ALA A 6 -0.86 -6.50 -22.60
C ALA A 6 0.20 -7.54 -22.19
N LEU A 7 1.31 -7.65 -22.93
CA LEU A 7 2.38 -8.64 -22.73
C LEU A 7 3.05 -8.55 -21.35
N HIS A 8 2.95 -7.40 -20.68
CA HIS A 8 3.49 -7.17 -19.34
C HIS A 8 2.39 -7.04 -18.27
N THR A 9 1.27 -7.72 -18.47
CA THR A 9 0.25 -7.86 -17.44
C THR A 9 0.79 -8.73 -16.30
N CYS A 10 0.65 -8.25 -15.07
CA CYS A 10 1.07 -8.96 -13.88
C CYS A 10 0.25 -10.24 -13.72
N LEU A 11 0.92 -11.39 -13.85
CA LEU A 11 0.32 -12.71 -13.64
C LEU A 11 -0.16 -12.91 -12.20
N GLY A 12 0.43 -12.19 -11.23
CA GLY A 12 0.06 -12.24 -9.81
C GLY A 12 -1.11 -11.34 -9.41
N ALA A 13 -1.72 -10.60 -10.35
CA ALA A 13 -2.83 -9.69 -10.02
C ALA A 13 -4.01 -10.38 -9.30
N PRO A 14 -4.42 -11.61 -9.67
CA PRO A 14 -5.46 -12.33 -8.92
C PRO A 14 -5.05 -12.66 -7.49
N LEU A 15 -3.79 -13.05 -7.26
CA LEU A 15 -3.27 -13.36 -5.92
C LEU A 15 -3.20 -12.11 -5.05
N ALA A 16 -2.84 -10.96 -5.63
CA ALA A 16 -2.80 -9.69 -4.89
C ALA A 16 -4.16 -9.30 -4.28
N LEU A 17 -5.28 -9.86 -4.77
CA LEU A 17 -6.61 -9.68 -4.17
C LEU A 17 -6.74 -10.30 -2.77
N GLU A 18 -5.83 -11.20 -2.37
CA GLU A 18 -5.73 -11.70 -0.99
C GLU A 18 -5.55 -10.58 0.04
N SER A 19 -5.05 -9.41 -0.40
CA SER A 19 -5.00 -8.19 0.42
C SER A 19 -6.36 -7.87 1.07
N ARG A 20 -7.48 -8.21 0.41
CA ARG A 20 -8.82 -8.07 1.02
C ARG A 20 -8.93 -8.88 2.31
N VAL A 21 -8.59 -10.17 2.26
CA VAL A 21 -8.65 -11.07 3.42
C VAL A 21 -7.70 -10.59 4.51
N VAL A 22 -6.47 -10.21 4.14
CA VAL A 22 -5.48 -9.69 5.09
C VAL A 22 -6.01 -8.45 5.81
N LEU A 23 -6.53 -7.47 5.07
CA LEU A 23 -7.05 -6.22 5.65
C LEU A 23 -8.28 -6.48 6.51
N GLU A 24 -9.21 -7.32 6.08
CA GLU A 24 -10.39 -7.71 6.85
C GLU A 24 -10.01 -8.36 8.18
N GLN A 25 -9.11 -9.35 8.16
CA GLN A 25 -8.69 -10.04 9.39
C GLN A 25 -7.85 -9.15 10.30
N LEU A 26 -6.97 -8.31 9.73
CA LEU A 26 -6.16 -7.38 10.50
C LEU A 26 -7.03 -6.38 11.26
N LEU A 27 -8.01 -5.76 10.58
CA LEU A 27 -8.90 -4.78 11.19
C LEU A 27 -9.88 -5.41 12.19
N LYS A 28 -10.34 -6.64 11.92
CA LYS A 28 -11.16 -7.40 12.89
C LYS A 28 -10.36 -7.73 14.16
N ARG A 29 -9.10 -8.13 14.02
CA ARG A 29 -8.25 -8.54 15.14
C ARG A 29 -7.72 -7.35 15.95
N PHE A 30 -7.42 -6.23 15.29
CA PHE A 30 -6.82 -5.03 15.89
C PHE A 30 -7.64 -3.77 15.53
N PRO A 31 -8.82 -3.57 16.14
CA PRO A 31 -9.72 -2.48 15.77
C PRO A 31 -9.15 -1.08 16.03
N GLU A 32 -8.25 -0.96 17.00
CA GLU A 32 -7.60 0.31 17.37
C GLU A 32 -6.22 0.48 16.70
N LEU A 33 -5.88 -0.34 15.71
CA LEU A 33 -4.60 -0.24 15.02
C LEU A 33 -4.43 1.16 14.41
N ARG A 34 -3.32 1.81 14.78
CA ARG A 34 -2.91 3.14 14.33
C ARG A 34 -1.40 3.14 14.13
N LEU A 35 -0.93 4.04 13.26
CA LEU A 35 0.50 4.31 13.16
C LEU A 35 0.98 4.94 14.47
N ALA A 36 2.20 4.58 14.88
CA ALA A 36 2.84 5.20 16.03
C ALA A 36 2.97 6.72 15.82
N ARG A 37 2.87 7.48 16.91
CA ARG A 37 3.04 8.94 16.86
C ARG A 37 4.44 9.27 16.32
N GLY A 38 4.49 10.12 15.30
CA GLY A 38 5.75 10.52 14.66
C GLY A 38 6.29 9.54 13.61
N TYR A 39 5.57 8.45 13.29
CA TYR A 39 5.97 7.53 12.24
C TYR A 39 6.08 8.24 10.88
N ARG A 40 7.25 8.12 10.24
CA ARG A 40 7.53 8.60 8.88
C ARG A 40 7.77 7.40 7.97
N ARG A 41 7.06 7.36 6.84
CA ARG A 41 7.31 6.37 5.80
C ARG A 41 8.63 6.71 5.10
N GLU A 42 9.64 5.88 5.29
CA GLU A 42 10.91 5.94 4.55
C GLU A 42 10.87 4.93 3.39
N PRO A 43 11.25 5.32 2.17
CA PRO A 43 11.39 4.36 1.08
C PRO A 43 12.49 3.35 1.41
N ALA A 44 12.22 2.07 1.13
CA ALA A 44 13.27 1.05 1.23
C ALA A 44 14.42 1.38 0.27
N PRO A 45 15.69 1.23 0.68
CA PRO A 45 16.84 1.44 -0.20
C PRO A 45 16.72 0.60 -1.48
N GLY A 46 16.99 1.21 -2.63
CA GLY A 46 16.94 0.53 -3.93
C GLY A 46 15.55 0.32 -4.53
N LEU A 47 14.47 0.78 -3.88
CA LEU A 47 13.14 0.69 -4.45
C LEU A 47 12.99 1.69 -5.61
N VAL A 48 12.73 1.19 -6.82
CA VAL A 48 12.55 2.02 -8.03
C VAL A 48 11.11 2.54 -8.22
N MET A 49 10.13 1.88 -7.59
CA MET A 49 8.70 2.25 -7.65
C MET A 49 8.28 3.05 -6.40
N VAL A 50 8.97 4.15 -6.12
CA VAL A 50 8.57 5.06 -5.04
C VAL A 50 7.50 6.00 -5.58
N ARG A 51 6.23 5.74 -5.26
CA ARG A 51 5.23 6.81 -5.31
C ARG A 51 5.63 7.82 -4.24
N PRO A 52 6.00 9.07 -4.59
CA PRO A 52 6.24 10.09 -3.58
C PRO A 52 4.98 10.19 -2.72
N PRO A 53 5.11 10.40 -1.39
CA PRO A 53 3.92 10.63 -0.57
C PRO A 53 3.15 11.76 -1.26
N GLY A 54 1.94 11.44 -1.73
CA GLY A 54 1.06 12.46 -2.27
C GLY A 54 0.95 13.49 -1.17
N SER A 55 1.42 14.71 -1.41
CA SER A 55 1.34 15.76 -0.42
C SER A 55 -0.15 16.03 -0.21
N ALA A 56 -0.75 15.39 0.78
CA ALA A 56 -1.93 15.92 1.43
C ALA A 56 -1.45 17.14 2.22
N ARG A 57 -1.13 18.22 1.49
CA ARG A 57 -1.20 19.57 2.01
C ARG A 57 -2.67 19.78 2.37
N HIS A 58 -3.07 19.32 3.55
CA HIS A 58 -4.21 19.92 4.20
C HIS A 58 -3.73 21.25 4.79
N LEU A 59 -4.57 22.28 4.64
CA LEU A 59 -4.47 23.64 5.21
C LEU A 59 -3.82 24.67 4.27
N LEU A 60 -4.62 25.29 3.39
CA LEU A 60 -5.39 26.52 3.66
C LEU A 60 -6.62 26.56 2.74
#